data_AF-A0A1I5A216-F1
#
_entry.id   AF-A0A1I5A216-F1
#
_cell.length_a   1.000
_cell.length_b   1.000
_cell.length_c   1.000
_cell.angle_alpha   90.00
_cell.angle_beta   90.00
_cell.angle_gamma   90.00
#
_symmetry.space_group_name_H-M   'P 1'
#
loop_
_entity.id
_entity.type
_entity.pdbx_description
1 polymer ?
#
loop_
_entity_poly.entity_id
_entity_poly.type
_entity_poly.pdbx_seq_one_letter_code
_entity_poly.pdbx_strand_id
1 'polypeptide(L)'
;MEITQEKIDFAIIKVENHLRDLGIKNNFALLKIEPNDEPNVRIFYFEIANPTFKTIVQIPYDFLKEEQKDSSQASFSWMDYKKITE
;
A
#
# COMPACT_ATOMS: atom_id res chain seq x y z
N MET A 1 15.93 3.57 9.52
CA MET A 1 15.56 2.60 8.47
C MET A 1 15.67 3.32 7.14
N GLU A 2 16.38 2.77 6.17
CA GLU A 2 16.51 3.41 4.85
C GLU A 2 15.30 3.02 4.00
N ILE A 3 14.53 4.00 3.54
CA ILE A 3 13.43 3.79 2.60
C ILE A 3 14.07 3.75 1.21
N THR A 4 14.26 2.53 0.69
CA THR A 4 14.79 2.32 -0.66
C THR A 4 13.72 2.60 -1.71
N GLN A 5 14.16 2.87 -2.94
CA GLN A 5 13.26 3.08 -4.08
C GLN A 5 12.36 1.83 -4.29
N GLU A 6 12.92 0.62 -4.17
CA GLU A 6 12.15 -0.63 -4.27
C GLU A 6 10.98 -0.68 -3.27
N LYS A 7 11.20 -0.28 -2.01
CA LYS A 7 10.12 -0.23 -1.00
C LYS A 7 9.03 0.75 -1.40
N ILE A 8 9.40 1.87 -2.02
CA ILE A 8 8.44 2.86 -2.53
C ILE A 8 7.64 2.26 -3.68
N ASP A 9 8.27 1.60 -4.63
CA ASP A 9 7.58 0.96 -5.76
C ASP A 9 6.57 -0.10 -5.28
N PHE A 10 6.95 -0.93 -4.30
CA PHE A 10 6.02 -1.86 -3.66
C PHE A 10 4.85 -1.16 -2.96
N ALA A 11 5.12 -0.07 -2.24
CA ALA A 11 4.09 0.72 -1.57
C ALA A 11 3.11 1.35 -2.56
N ILE A 12 3.59 1.86 -3.71
CA ILE A 12 2.75 2.37 -4.78
C ILE A 12 1.77 1.28 -5.22
N ILE A 13 2.28 0.10 -5.61
CA ILE A 13 1.45 -1.02 -6.09
C ILE A 13 0.38 -1.40 -5.05
N LYS A 14 0.75 -1.47 -3.77
CA LYS A 14 -0.20 -1.76 -2.68
C LYS A 14 -1.29 -0.71 -2.56
N VAL A 15 -0.93 0.56 -2.59
CA VAL A 15 -1.90 1.67 -2.50
C VAL A 15 -2.80 1.68 -3.74
N GLU A 16 -2.26 1.48 -4.93
CA GLU A 16 -3.05 1.38 -6.17
C GLU A 16 -4.04 0.21 -6.14
N ASN A 17 -3.61 -0.95 -5.66
CA ASN A 17 -4.49 -2.11 -5.50
C ASN A 17 -5.60 -1.82 -4.49
N HIS A 18 -5.28 -1.18 -3.36
CA HIS A 18 -6.28 -0.80 -2.37
C HIS A 18 -7.31 0.19 -2.95
N LEU A 19 -6.87 1.18 -3.74
CA LEU A 19 -7.77 2.10 -4.44
C LEU A 19 -8.70 1.37 -5.44
N ARG A 20 -8.19 0.35 -6.13
CA ARG A 20 -9.00 -0.51 -7.02
C ARG A 20 -10.01 -1.34 -6.24
N ASP A 21 -9.64 -1.89 -5.09
CA ASP A 21 -10.55 -2.66 -4.21
C ASP A 21 -11.68 -1.78 -3.66
N LEU A 22 -11.39 -0.49 -3.40
CA LEU A 22 -12.40 0.51 -3.04
C LEU A 22 -13.34 0.91 -4.19
N GLY A 23 -13.11 0.40 -5.40
CA GLY A 23 -13.95 0.63 -6.57
C GLY A 23 -13.54 1.83 -7.43
N ILE A 24 -12.43 2.49 -7.14
CA ILE A 24 -11.89 3.57 -7.98
C ILE A 24 -11.17 2.89 -9.15
N LYS A 25 -11.85 2.79 -10.31
CA LYS A 25 -11.31 2.13 -11.50
C LYS A 25 -10.75 3.15 -12.49
N ASN A 26 -9.48 3.01 -12.82
CA ASN A 26 -8.75 3.61 -13.96
C ASN A 26 -8.60 5.13 -14.05
N ASN A 27 -9.19 5.91 -13.14
CA ASN A 27 -9.05 7.36 -13.16
C ASN A 27 -8.18 7.92 -12.04
N PHE A 28 -7.24 7.14 -11.51
CA PHE A 28 -6.31 7.64 -10.51
C PHE A 28 -4.86 7.59 -11.00
N ALA A 29 -4.08 8.60 -10.64
CA ALA A 29 -2.68 8.72 -11.00
C ALA A 29 -1.87 9.25 -9.81
N LEU A 30 -0.70 8.67 -9.58
CA LEU A 30 0.24 9.17 -8.57
C LEU A 30 0.80 10.53 -9.03
N LEU A 31 0.62 11.57 -8.22
CA LEU A 31 1.15 12.92 -8.48
C LEU A 31 2.54 13.11 -7.89
N LYS A 32 2.70 12.80 -6.60
CA LYS A 32 3.94 13.01 -5.86
C LYS A 32 3.97 12.17 -4.59
N ILE A 33 5.17 12.00 -4.05
CA ILE A 33 5.42 11.37 -2.76
C ILE A 33 6.23 12.35 -1.93
N GLU A 34 5.76 12.69 -0.74
CA GLU A 34 6.46 13.63 0.16
C GLU A 34 6.84 12.96 1.49
N PRO A 35 7.97 13.36 2.10
CA PRO A 35 8.27 12.99 3.47
C PRO A 35 7.26 13.63 4.43
N ASN A 36 6.90 12.90 5.48
CA ASN A 36 6.17 13.43 6.63
C ASN A 36 7.14 13.79 7.76
N ASP A 37 6.67 14.46 8.82
CA ASP A 37 7.44 14.71 10.06
C ASP A 37 7.99 13.41 10.68
N GLU A 38 7.28 12.30 10.47
CA GLU A 38 7.76 10.98 10.84
C GLU A 38 8.70 10.39 9.77
N PRO A 39 9.95 10.02 10.11
CA PRO A 39 10.96 9.62 9.14
C PRO A 39 10.59 8.36 8.36
N ASN A 40 9.76 7.50 8.93
CA ASN A 40 9.30 6.23 8.36
C ASN A 40 7.94 6.33 7.66
N VAL A 41 7.38 7.54 7.56
CA VAL A 41 6.12 7.79 6.88
C VAL A 41 6.38 8.56 5.59
N ARG A 42 5.69 8.16 4.53
CA ARG A 42 5.61 8.92 3.28
C ARG A 42 4.16 9.19 2.94
N ILE A 43 3.88 10.37 2.43
CA ILE A 43 2.54 10.77 2.01
C ILE A 43 2.49 10.60 0.50
N PHE A 44 1.61 9.71 0.04
CA PHE A 44 1.35 9.48 -1.37
C PHE A 44 0.17 10.34 -1.80
N TYR A 45 0.38 11.16 -2.83
CA TYR A 45 -0.67 12.00 -3.40
C TYR A 45 -1.18 11.38 -4.69
N PHE A 46 -2.45 11.00 -4.70
CA PHE A 46 -3.12 10.50 -5.89
C PHE A 46 -4.11 11.53 -6.40
N GLU A 47 -4.05 11.86 -7.69
CA GLU A 47 -5.16 12.52 -8.38
C GLU A 47 -6.19 11.47 -8.73
N ILE A 48 -7.46 11.71 -8.41
CA ILE A 48 -8.61 10.96 -8.90
C ILE A 48 -9.41 11.88 -9.84
N ALA A 49 -9.46 11.53 -11.11
CA ALA A 49 -10.21 12.24 -12.13
C ALA A 49 -11.63 11.66 -12.25
N ASN A 50 -12.64 12.39 -11.80
CA ASN A 50 -14.02 12.10 -12.18
C ASN A 50 -14.40 12.91 -13.42
N PRO A 51 -15.39 12.48 -14.21
CA PRO A 51 -15.88 13.24 -15.36
C PRO A 51 -16.26 14.69 -15.03
N THR A 52 -16.65 14.93 -13.78
CA THR A 52 -17.20 16.21 -13.29
C THR A 52 -16.23 17.01 -12.41
N PHE A 53 -15.23 16.37 -11.80
CA PHE A 53 -14.29 17.04 -10.90
C PHE A 53 -13.00 16.23 -10.75
N LYS A 54 -11.92 16.90 -10.33
CA LYS A 54 -10.68 16.25 -9.91
C LYS A 54 -10.55 16.34 -8.39
N THR A 55 -10.08 15.28 -7.77
CA THR A 55 -9.83 15.23 -6.32
C THR A 55 -8.41 14.75 -6.08
N ILE A 56 -7.72 15.35 -5.11
CA ILE A 56 -6.41 14.90 -4.65
C ILE A 56 -6.63 14.15 -3.34
N VAL A 57 -6.20 12.90 -3.29
CA VAL A 57 -6.22 12.06 -2.08
C VAL A 57 -4.81 11.95 -1.54
N GLN A 58 -4.68 12.16 -0.24
CA GLN A 58 -3.43 12.04 0.50
C GLN A 58 -3.45 10.75 1.32
N ILE A 59 -2.48 9.87 1.09
CA ILE A 59 -2.42 8.56 1.76
C ILE A 59 -1.10 8.51 2.54
N PRO A 60 -1.14 8.69 3.87
CA PRO A 60 0.03 8.49 4.71
C PRO A 60 0.31 6.98 4.80
N TYR A 61 1.53 6.59 4.41
CA TYR A 61 1.98 5.21 4.42
C TYR A 61 3.12 5.07 5.41
N ASP A 62 2.91 4.19 6.39
CA ASP A 62 3.86 3.92 7.47
C ASP A 62 4.61 2.61 7.17
N PHE A 63 5.89 2.75 6.78
CA PHE A 63 6.73 1.62 6.41
C PHE A 63 7.07 0.72 7.61
N LEU A 64 7.14 1.27 8.83
CA LEU A 64 7.41 0.47 10.03
C LEU A 64 6.24 -0.44 10.39
N LYS A 65 5.02 0.10 10.34
CA LYS A 65 3.81 -0.68 10.63
C LYS A 65 3.56 -1.76 9.59
N GLU A 66 4.02 -1.55 8.37
CA GLU A 66 3.92 -2.56 7.32
C GLU A 66 4.88 -3.74 7.54
N GLU A 67 6.16 -3.50 7.84
CA GLU A 67 7.09 -4.61 8.13
C GLU A 67 6.64 -5.47 9.33
N GLN A 68 5.92 -4.86 10.28
CA GLN A 68 5.28 -5.58 11.39
C GLN A 68 4.08 -6.45 10.94
N LYS A 69 3.38 -6.10 9.86
CA LYS A 69 2.30 -6.91 9.30
C LYS A 69 2.81 -8.06 8.44
N ASP A 70 3.87 -7.87 7.66
CA ASP A 70 4.48 -8.93 6.83
C ASP A 70 5.03 -10.08 7.71
N SER A 71 5.60 -9.74 8.88
CA SER A 71 6.03 -10.73 9.87
C SER A 71 4.89 -11.45 10.60
N SER A 72 3.67 -10.91 10.55
CA SER A 72 2.47 -11.50 11.16
C SER A 72 1.59 -12.28 10.17
N GLN A 73 1.89 -12.22 8.87
CA GLN A 73 1.25 -13.06 7.88
C GLN A 73 1.90 -14.45 7.91
N ALA A 74 1.59 -15.23 8.95
CA ALA A 74 1.88 -16.65 8.98
C ALA A 74 1.38 -17.27 7.68
N SER A 75 2.32 -17.67 6.84
CA SER A 75 2.06 -18.39 5.60
C SER A 75 1.26 -19.63 5.96
N PHE A 76 -0.01 -19.67 5.56
CA PHE A 76 -0.80 -20.89 5.64
C PHE A 76 -0.15 -21.89 4.69
N SER A 77 0.72 -22.75 5.21
CA SER A 77 1.39 -23.80 4.47
C SER A 77 0.39 -24.94 4.28
N TRP A 78 0.21 -25.40 3.04
CA TRP A 78 -0.60 -26.60 2.75
C TRP A 78 -0.11 -27.86 3.50
N MET A 79 1.11 -27.84 4.07
CA MET A 79 1.61 -28.90 4.93
C MET A 79 0.88 -29.00 6.27
N ASP A 80 0.33 -27.90 6.80
CA ASP A 80 -0.41 -27.92 8.07
C ASP A 80 -1.79 -28.57 7.95
N TYR A 81 -2.40 -28.54 6.76
CA TYR A 81 -3.70 -29.20 6.53
C TYR A 81 -3.59 -30.73 6.59
N LYS A 82 -2.44 -31.30 6.19
CA LYS A 82 -2.28 -32.76 6.09
C LYS A 82 -2.07 -33.45 7.44
N LYS A 83 -1.63 -32.72 8.47
CA LYS A 83 -1.42 -33.25 9.83
C LYS A 83 -2.70 -33.44 10.65
N ILE A 84 -3.82 -32.84 10.22
CA ILE A 84 -5.09 -32.87 10.97
C ILE A 84 -5.94 -34.09 10.54
N THR A 85 -5.55 -34.78 9.48
CA THR A 85 -6.34 -35.87 8.87
C THR A 85 -5.69 -37.26 8.98
N GLU A 86 -4.68 -37.45 9.84
CA GLU A 86 -4.12 -38.78 10.17
C GLU A 86 -4.29 -39.11 11.66
#